data_AF-A0A645CTX3-F1
#
_entry.id   AF-A0A645CTX3-F1
#
_cell.length_a   1.000
_cell.length_b   1.000
_cell.length_c   1.000
_cell.angle_alpha   90.00
_cell.angle_beta   90.00
_cell.angle_gamma   90.00
#
_symmetry.space_group_name_H-M   'P 1'
#
loop_
_entity.id
_entity.type
_entity.pdbx_description
1 polymer ?
#
loop_
_entity_poly.entity_id
_entity_poly.type
_entity_poly.pdbx_seq_one_letter_code
_entity_poly.pdbx_strand_id
1 'polypeptide(L)'
;MSDEAVIAELSQLRGIGKWTAEMLLIFSMGRQDVLSWDDLAIHRGLRMVYHHRKITKQLFQKYKRRYAPYGSVASLYLWEVSVGVLPDLKDFAPLTEAEKKKRLKQRQELKRAEKPIL
;
A
#
# COMPACT_ATOMS: atom_id res chain seq x y z
N MET A 1 21.58 -19.02 0.83
CA MET A 1 20.14 -19.32 1.04
C MET A 1 19.32 -18.35 0.19
N SER A 2 18.30 -18.84 -0.51
CA SER A 2 17.36 -18.00 -1.28
C SER A 2 16.43 -17.24 -0.34
N ASP A 3 15.81 -16.17 -0.85
CA ASP A 3 14.87 -15.36 -0.06
C ASP A 3 13.66 -16.20 0.40
N GLU A 4 13.17 -17.11 -0.44
CA GLU A 4 12.08 -18.04 -0.08
C GLU A 4 12.46 -18.98 1.06
N ALA A 5 13.71 -19.47 1.07
CA ALA A 5 14.19 -20.35 2.13
C ALA A 5 14.35 -19.60 3.46
N VAL A 6 14.85 -18.36 3.43
CA VAL A 6 14.91 -17.50 4.61
C VAL A 6 13.51 -17.22 5.15
N ILE A 7 12.56 -16.88 4.27
CA ILE A 7 11.16 -16.65 4.67
C ILE A 7 10.58 -17.90 5.33
N ALA A 8 10.80 -19.07 4.75
CA ALA A 8 10.29 -20.34 5.30
C ALA A 8 10.87 -20.63 6.69
N GLU A 9 12.18 -20.43 6.88
CA GLU A 9 12.85 -20.65 8.17
C GLU A 9 12.38 -19.65 9.23
N LEU A 10 12.36 -18.35 8.91
CA LEU A 10 11.89 -17.30 9.84
C LEU A 10 10.43 -17.52 10.24
N SER A 11 9.58 -17.98 9.31
CA SER A 11 8.16 -18.20 9.58
C SER A 11 7.87 -19.39 10.51
N GLN A 12 8.87 -20.19 10.86
CA GLN A 12 8.73 -21.25 11.88
C GLN A 12 8.71 -20.68 13.31
N LEU A 13 9.19 -19.46 13.50
CA LEU A 13 9.24 -18.81 14.81
C LEU A 13 7.86 -18.29 15.21
N ARG A 14 7.45 -18.55 16.46
CA ARG A 14 6.14 -18.11 16.97
C ARG A 14 6.01 -16.59 16.88
N GLY A 15 5.03 -16.13 16.11
CA GLY A 15 4.73 -14.70 15.92
C GLY A 15 5.37 -14.08 14.68
N ILE A 16 6.15 -14.84 13.90
CA ILE A 16 6.71 -14.38 12.62
C ILE A 16 5.90 -14.99 11.48
N GLY A 17 5.13 -14.16 10.78
CA GLY A 17 4.47 -14.53 9.54
C GLY A 17 5.30 -14.14 8.32
N LYS A 18 4.82 -14.53 7.13
CA LYS A 18 5.47 -14.21 5.85
C LYS A 18 5.78 -12.72 5.69
N TRP A 19 4.81 -11.85 5.95
CA TRP A 19 5.02 -10.39 5.86
C TRP A 19 6.15 -9.93 6.78
N THR A 20 6.15 -10.37 8.04
CA THR A 20 7.21 -10.02 9.01
C THR A 20 8.58 -10.52 8.54
N ALA A 21 8.66 -11.74 7.99
CA ALA A 21 9.90 -12.25 7.41
C ALA A 21 10.36 -11.39 6.21
N GLU A 22 9.45 -11.02 5.30
CA GLU A 22 9.76 -10.11 4.19
C GLU A 22 10.27 -8.74 4.69
N MET A 23 9.75 -8.22 5.81
CA MET A 23 10.27 -6.99 6.42
C MET A 23 11.70 -7.17 6.95
N LEU A 24 12.00 -8.30 7.59
CA LEU A 24 13.37 -8.63 8.03
C LEU A 24 14.33 -8.75 6.85
N LEU A 25 13.89 -9.34 5.74
CA LEU A 25 14.68 -9.42 4.50
C LEU A 25 15.07 -8.02 4.01
N ILE A 26 14.13 -7.06 3.98
CA ILE A 26 14.39 -5.69 3.53
C ILE A 26 15.31 -4.95 4.51
N PHE A 27 14.90 -4.86 5.78
CA PHE A 27 15.48 -3.89 6.72
C PHE A 27 16.67 -4.43 7.52
N SER A 28 16.72 -5.73 7.77
CA SER A 28 17.79 -6.34 8.57
C SER A 28 18.83 -7.03 7.68
N MET A 29 18.42 -7.58 6.55
CA MET A 29 19.30 -8.34 5.65
C MET A 29 19.65 -7.62 4.35
N GLY A 30 19.04 -6.46 4.07
CA GLY A 30 19.34 -5.66 2.88
C GLY A 30 19.04 -6.36 1.54
N ARG A 31 18.09 -7.31 1.51
CA ARG A 31 17.69 -7.99 0.27
C ARG A 31 17.07 -6.99 -0.69
N GLN A 32 17.48 -7.01 -1.95
CA GLN A 32 17.15 -5.96 -2.92
C GLN A 32 15.81 -6.15 -3.64
N ASP A 33 15.28 -7.39 -3.73
CA ASP A 33 14.14 -7.71 -4.59
C ASP A 33 12.89 -8.21 -3.84
N VAL A 34 12.49 -7.52 -2.77
CA VAL A 34 11.31 -7.88 -1.97
C VAL A 34 10.16 -6.89 -2.19
N LEU A 35 9.08 -7.39 -2.78
CA LEU A 35 7.79 -6.70 -2.86
C LEU A 35 6.72 -7.59 -2.19
N SER A 36 6.24 -7.16 -1.03
CA SER A 36 5.34 -7.96 -0.18
C SER A 36 3.88 -7.88 -0.64
N TRP A 37 3.23 -9.03 -0.86
CA TRP A 37 1.82 -9.10 -1.24
C TRP A 37 0.88 -8.77 -0.09
N ASP A 38 1.26 -9.10 1.14
CA ASP A 38 0.39 -8.94 2.31
C ASP A 38 0.50 -7.53 2.94
N ASP A 39 1.28 -6.64 2.32
CA ASP A 39 1.50 -5.27 2.78
C ASP A 39 0.43 -4.31 2.23
N LEU A 40 -0.44 -3.83 3.12
CA LEU A 40 -1.55 -2.93 2.76
C LEU A 40 -1.09 -1.57 2.20
N ALA A 41 0.07 -1.09 2.65
CA ALA A 41 0.61 0.19 2.23
C ALA A 41 1.21 0.10 0.82
N ILE A 42 1.86 -1.01 0.46
CA ILE A 42 2.24 -1.32 -0.93
C ILE A 42 1.02 -1.37 -1.84
N HIS A 43 -0.07 -2.02 -1.41
CA HIS A 43 -1.32 -2.02 -2.19
C HIS A 43 -1.87 -0.61 -2.39
N ARG A 44 -1.84 0.22 -1.35
CA ARG A 44 -2.27 1.62 -1.43
C ARG A 44 -1.38 2.43 -2.36
N GLY A 45 -0.06 2.34 -2.23
CA GLY A 45 0.89 3.00 -3.11
C GLY A 45 0.66 2.64 -4.58
N LEU A 46 0.47 1.34 -4.88
CA LEU A 46 0.16 0.88 -6.23
C LEU A 46 -1.17 1.44 -6.78
N ARG A 47 -2.21 1.56 -5.94
CA ARG A 47 -3.48 2.18 -6.33
C ARG A 47 -3.29 3.65 -6.67
N MET A 48 -2.49 4.36 -5.87
CA MET A 48 -2.22 5.79 -6.04
C MET A 48 -1.40 6.07 -7.31
N VAL A 49 -0.28 5.36 -7.50
CA VAL A 49 0.61 5.55 -8.64
C VAL A 49 -0.04 5.18 -9.98
N TYR A 50 -0.79 4.08 -10.02
CA TYR A 50 -1.32 3.52 -11.25
C TYR A 50 -2.84 3.67 -11.41
N HIS A 51 -3.47 4.48 -10.56
CA HIS A 51 -4.89 4.80 -10.59
C HIS A 51 -5.84 3.58 -10.53
N HIS A 52 -5.42 2.52 -9.84
CA HIS A 52 -6.24 1.31 -9.68
C HIS A 52 -7.23 1.46 -8.53
N ARG A 53 -8.47 1.02 -8.73
CA ARG A 53 -9.44 0.93 -7.63
C ARG A 53 -9.15 -0.24 -6.68
N LYS A 54 -8.49 -1.29 -7.16
CA LYS A 54 -8.10 -2.48 -6.40
C LYS A 54 -6.85 -3.10 -7.01
N ILE A 55 -5.95 -3.60 -6.17
CA ILE A 55 -4.81 -4.42 -6.63
C ILE A 55 -5.19 -5.89 -6.54
N THR A 56 -5.28 -6.54 -7.69
CA THR A 56 -5.50 -7.99 -7.80
C THR A 56 -4.16 -8.73 -7.74
N LYS A 57 -4.19 -10.04 -7.48
CA LYS A 57 -2.96 -10.87 -7.56
C LYS A 57 -2.29 -10.76 -8.93
N GLN A 58 -3.07 -10.72 -10.01
CA GLN A 58 -2.54 -10.56 -11.37
C GLN A 58 -1.82 -9.22 -11.57
N LEU A 59 -2.44 -8.11 -11.12
CA LEU A 59 -1.82 -6.78 -11.17
C LEU A 59 -0.55 -6.73 -10.31
N PHE A 60 -0.61 -7.28 -9.10
CA PHE A 60 0.55 -7.32 -8.22
C PHE A 60 1.71 -8.10 -8.84
N GLN A 61 1.45 -9.27 -9.43
CA GLN A 61 2.50 -10.05 -10.12
C GLN A 61 3.07 -9.31 -11.32
N LYS A 62 2.25 -8.54 -12.05
CA LYS A 62 2.74 -7.63 -13.11
C LYS A 62 3.72 -6.59 -12.54
N TYR A 63 3.41 -5.98 -11.40
CA TYR A 63 4.28 -4.97 -10.78
C TYR A 63 5.52 -5.58 -10.13
N LYS A 64 5.40 -6.76 -9.49
CA LYS A 64 6.55 -7.50 -8.97
C LYS A 64 7.58 -7.76 -10.08
N ARG A 65 7.14 -8.25 -11.24
CA ARG A 65 8.01 -8.42 -12.41
C ARG A 65 8.58 -7.11 -12.95
N ARG A 66 7.81 -6.01 -12.90
CA ARG A 66 8.26 -4.69 -13.36
C ARG A 66 9.34 -4.10 -12.46
N TYR A 67 9.27 -4.35 -11.16
CA TYR A 67 10.21 -3.78 -10.18
C TYR A 67 11.44 -4.64 -9.95
N ALA A 68 11.42 -5.92 -10.35
CA ALA A 68 12.59 -6.76 -10.30
C ALA A 68 13.75 -6.18 -11.15
N PRO A 69 15.01 -6.24 -10.67
CA PRO A 69 15.48 -6.91 -9.44
C PRO A 69 15.53 -5.99 -8.20
N TYR A 70 14.78 -4.89 -8.19
CA TYR A 70 14.80 -3.86 -7.15
C TYR A 70 13.44 -3.69 -6.46
N GLY A 71 12.73 -4.78 -6.22
CA GLY A 71 11.44 -4.79 -5.51
C GLY A 71 11.49 -4.09 -4.15
N SER A 72 12.58 -4.18 -3.39
CA SER A 72 12.72 -3.52 -2.09
C SER A 72 12.81 -2.00 -2.22
N VAL A 73 13.51 -1.51 -3.25
CA VAL A 73 13.56 -0.07 -3.55
C VAL A 73 12.17 0.42 -3.93
N ALA A 74 11.45 -0.32 -4.78
CA ALA A 74 10.07 0.01 -5.11
C ALA A 74 9.15 0.02 -3.88
N SER A 75 9.30 -0.93 -2.95
CA SER A 75 8.56 -0.97 -1.69
C SER A 75 8.73 0.32 -0.87
N LEU A 76 9.96 0.82 -0.73
CA LEU A 76 10.25 2.08 -0.03
C LEU A 76 9.47 3.26 -0.63
N TYR A 77 9.52 3.45 -1.94
CA TYR A 77 8.78 4.53 -2.60
C TYR A 77 7.26 4.34 -2.53
N LEU A 78 6.76 3.10 -2.63
CA LEU A 78 5.33 2.83 -2.52
C LEU A 78 4.81 3.13 -1.12
N TRP A 79 5.61 2.91 -0.07
CA TRP A 79 5.26 3.34 1.29
C TRP A 79 5.17 4.86 1.42
N GLU A 80 6.14 5.62 0.91
CA GLU A 80 6.09 7.09 0.91
C GLU A 80 4.89 7.63 0.13
N VAL A 81 4.58 7.05 -1.03
CA VAL A 81 3.38 7.41 -1.77
C VAL A 81 2.12 7.08 -0.95
N SER A 82 2.08 5.93 -0.28
CA SER A 82 0.91 5.48 0.47
C SER A 82 0.54 6.43 1.62
N VAL A 83 1.49 7.14 2.22
CA VAL A 83 1.22 8.10 3.29
C VAL A 83 0.82 9.49 2.75
N GLY A 84 0.90 9.71 1.44
CA GLY A 84 0.45 10.95 0.79
C GLY A 84 1.52 12.03 0.70
N VAL A 85 2.81 11.67 0.63
CA VAL A 85 3.91 12.64 0.42
C VAL A 85 3.72 13.46 -0.87
N LEU A 86 3.10 12.86 -1.90
CA LEU A 86 2.78 13.55 -3.15
C LEU A 86 1.34 14.08 -3.11
N PRO A 87 1.12 15.41 -3.03
CA PRO A 87 -0.20 16.00 -2.82
C PRO A 87 -1.18 15.74 -3.97
N ASP A 88 -0.66 15.56 -5.19
CA ASP A 88 -1.47 15.33 -6.38
C ASP A 88 -1.91 13.86 -6.53
N LEU A 89 -1.32 12.94 -5.77
CA LEU A 89 -1.72 11.54 -5.76
C LEU A 89 -2.79 11.29 -4.71
N LYS A 90 -3.86 10.59 -5.12
CA LYS A 90 -4.95 10.17 -4.23
C LYS A 90 -5.15 8.67 -4.30
N ASP A 91 -5.66 8.08 -3.22
CA ASP A 91 -6.08 6.68 -3.24
C ASP A 91 -7.41 6.53 -4.00
N PHE A 92 -7.44 5.60 -4.94
CA PHE A 92 -8.59 5.28 -5.79
C PHE A 92 -9.45 4.12 -5.25
N ALA A 93 -9.13 3.62 -4.05
CA ALA A 93 -9.98 2.67 -3.34
C ALA A 93 -11.43 3.18 -3.25
N PRO A 94 -12.44 2.33 -3.51
CA PRO A 94 -13.82 2.69 -3.26
C PRO A 94 -14.03 3.04 -1.79
N LEU A 95 -14.74 4.14 -1.53
CA LEU A 95 -15.17 4.50 -0.19
C LEU A 95 -16.11 3.43 0.38
N THR A 96 -15.91 3.11 1.65
CA THR A 96 -16.89 2.39 2.47
C THR A 96 -18.16 3.21 2.63
N GLU A 97 -19.28 2.55 2.97
CA GLU A 97 -20.55 3.24 3.22
C GLU A 97 -20.44 4.29 4.34
N ALA A 98 -19.65 4.01 5.38
CA ALA A 98 -19.37 4.96 6.45
C ALA A 98 -18.65 6.22 5.94
N GLU A 99 -17.63 6.05 5.10
CA GLU A 99 -16.89 7.16 4.49
C GLU A 99 -17.76 7.97 3.52
N LYS A 100 -18.62 7.31 2.72
CA LYS A 100 -19.59 7.98 1.86
C LYS A 100 -20.54 8.86 2.67
N LYS A 101 -21.12 8.32 3.74
CA LYS A 101 -22.01 9.08 4.66
C LYS A 101 -21.28 10.27 5.30
N LYS A 102 -20.03 10.08 5.75
CA LYS A 102 -19.21 11.14 6.34
C LYS A 102 -18.94 12.27 5.33
N ARG A 103 -18.52 11.93 4.10
CA ARG A 103 -18.30 12.93 3.04
C ARG A 103 -19.58 13.66 2.65
N LEU A 104 -20.72 12.96 2.59
CA LEU A 104 -22.01 13.58 2.31
C LEU A 104 -22.37 14.60 3.39
N LYS A 105 -22.22 14.23 4.67
CA LYS A 105 -22.47 15.13 5.80
C LYS A 105 -21.57 16.37 5.75
N GLN A 106 -20.26 16.19 5.54
CA GLN A 106 -19.31 17.31 5.40
C GLN A 106 -19.69 18.25 4.25
N ARG A 107 -20.09 17.70 3.09
CA ARG A 107 -20.53 18.51 1.94
C ARG A 107 -21.82 19.28 2.24
N GLN A 108 -22.74 18.71 3.03
CA GLN A 108 -23.95 19.40 3.47
C GLN A 108 -23.65 20.52 4.47
N GLU A 109 -22.72 20.29 5.41
CA GLU A 109 -22.28 21.29 6.38
C GLU A 109 -21.58 22.48 5.70
N LEU A 110 -20.66 22.22 4.77
CA LEU A 110 -20.00 23.25 3.97
C LEU A 110 -21.01 24.12 3.21
N LYS A 111 -21.98 23.48 2.51
CA LYS A 111 -23.05 24.20 1.81
C LYS A 111 -23.93 25.04 2.73
N ARG A 112 -24.12 24.62 3.99
CA ARG A 112 -24.88 25.39 4.99
C ARG A 112 -24.07 26.58 5.49
N ALA A 113 -22.78 26.41 5.71
CA ALA A 113 -21.87 27.47 6.15
C ALA A 113 -21.63 28.54 5.06
N GLU A 114 -21.67 28.17 3.78
CA GLU A 114 -21.53 29.08 2.65
C GLU A 114 -22.81 29.86 2.31
N LYS A 115 -23.94 29.55 2.95
CA LYS A 115 -25.21 30.24 2.68
C LYS A 115 -25.18 31.62 3.35
N PRO A 116 -25.22 32.74 2.61
CA PRO A 116 -25.12 34.07 3.21
C PRO A 116 -26.31 34.34 4.14
N ILE A 117 -26.02 34.97 5.28
CA ILE A 117 -27.03 35.51 6.19
C ILE A 117 -27.66 36.71 5.48
N LEU A 118 -28.86 36.53 4.92
CA LEU A 118 -29.76 37.64 4.59
C LEU A 118 -30.46 38.09 5.85
#